data_AF-A0A838XPP6-F1
#
_entry.id   AF-A0A838XPP6-F1
#
_cell.length_a   1.000
_cell.length_b   1.000
_cell.length_c   1.000
_cell.angle_alpha   90.00
_cell.angle_beta   90.00
_cell.angle_gamma   90.00
#
_symmetry.space_group_name_H-M   'P 1'
#
loop_
_entity.id
_entity.type
_entity.pdbx_description
1 polymer ?
#
loop_
_entity_poly.entity_id
_entity_poly.type
_entity_poly.pdbx_seq_one_letter_code
_entity_poly.pdbx_strand_id
1 'polypeptide(L)'
;MMPLTLPESTGMRARHFTPMVVALALAGVAFLFHIIGGWIAYTGDSSRWSGSAETISLELANTTLNVPANLIRHPEQRKPGARLDRLDLAMLWPSGEGYSAAAARDFSNTGDTSPVILVTLQADDQSMDTDERFARVLRSLAAGEALPGPGGLSLLPLSGDGTAGTDFVAHTTTGASGPAYAARCFTPRDKALAANCERTVRLGEELLLTYRFRQAHLADWQALDARISALVTSFGAPL
;
A
#
# COMPACT_ATOMS: atom_id res chain seq x y z
N MET A 1 78.64 -31.97 -4.92
CA MET A 1 77.86 -31.72 -6.14
C MET A 1 76.58 -32.54 -6.02
N MET A 2 75.45 -31.89 -5.71
CA MET A 2 74.13 -32.55 -5.60
C MET A 2 73.51 -32.69 -6.99
N PRO A 3 72.95 -33.85 -7.37
CA PRO A 3 72.24 -33.97 -8.64
C PRO A 3 70.87 -33.28 -8.53
N LEU A 4 70.58 -32.39 -9.48
CA LEU A 4 69.24 -31.84 -9.69
C LEU A 4 68.38 -32.91 -10.37
N THR A 5 67.46 -33.51 -9.63
CA THR A 5 66.37 -34.32 -10.19
C THR A 5 65.21 -33.39 -10.56
N LEU A 6 64.88 -33.29 -11.85
CA LEU A 6 63.67 -32.61 -12.30
C LEU A 6 62.43 -33.39 -11.81
N PRO A 7 61.38 -32.72 -11.32
CA PRO A 7 60.14 -33.40 -10.91
C PRO A 7 59.46 -34.03 -12.13
N GLU A 8 58.96 -35.26 -11.97
CA GLU A 8 58.18 -35.96 -12.99
C GLU A 8 56.92 -35.15 -13.38
N SER A 9 56.62 -35.15 -14.68
CA SER A 9 55.41 -34.54 -15.21
C SER A 9 54.18 -35.16 -14.55
N THR A 10 53.32 -34.35 -13.95
CA THR A 10 52.02 -34.77 -13.41
C THR A 10 51.27 -35.56 -14.48
N GLY A 11 51.12 -36.87 -14.24
CA GLY A 11 50.61 -37.86 -15.20
C GLY A 11 49.11 -37.74 -15.50
N MET A 12 48.62 -36.57 -15.89
CA MET A 12 47.31 -36.46 -16.55
C MET A 12 47.42 -37.02 -17.96
N ARG A 13 47.03 -38.29 -18.13
CA ARG A 13 46.89 -38.90 -19.47
C ARG A 13 45.96 -38.01 -20.31
N ALA A 14 46.42 -37.58 -21.49
CA ALA A 14 45.69 -36.72 -22.42
C ALA A 14 44.25 -37.21 -22.74
N ARG A 15 43.98 -38.51 -22.56
CA ARG A 15 42.68 -39.16 -22.77
C ARG A 15 41.59 -38.71 -21.78
N HIS A 16 41.98 -38.26 -20.58
CA HIS A 16 41.04 -37.77 -19.57
C HIS A 16 40.93 -36.24 -19.55
N PHE A 17 41.82 -35.54 -20.25
CA PHE A 17 41.81 -34.08 -20.32
C PHE A 17 40.58 -33.56 -21.07
N THR A 18 40.30 -34.11 -22.25
CA THR A 18 39.14 -33.73 -23.06
C THR A 18 37.80 -33.92 -22.34
N PRO A 19 37.48 -35.10 -21.74
CA PRO A 19 36.21 -35.26 -21.03
C PRO A 19 36.11 -34.37 -19.78
N MET A 20 37.24 -34.09 -19.09
CA MET A 20 37.25 -33.18 -17.94
C MET A 20 36.96 -31.73 -18.35
N VAL A 21 37.56 -31.25 -19.44
CA VAL A 21 37.29 -29.90 -19.97
C VAL A 21 35.83 -29.78 -20.44
N VAL A 22 35.30 -30.80 -21.11
CA VAL A 22 33.88 -30.82 -21.52
C VAL A 22 32.95 -30.80 -20.30
N ALA A 23 33.23 -31.60 -19.28
CA ALA A 23 32.44 -31.60 -18.04
C ALA A 23 32.49 -30.23 -17.32
N LEU A 24 33.67 -29.59 -17.27
CA LEU A 24 33.82 -28.28 -16.67
C LEU A 24 33.07 -27.19 -17.46
N ALA A 25 33.09 -27.27 -18.79
CA ALA A 25 32.35 -26.36 -19.66
C ALA A 25 30.83 -26.50 -19.48
N LEU A 26 30.33 -27.75 -19.41
CA LEU A 26 28.91 -28.01 -19.15
C LEU A 26 28.48 -27.52 -17.76
N ALA A 27 29.30 -27.73 -16.74
CA ALA A 27 29.04 -27.22 -15.39
C ALA A 27 29.03 -25.68 -15.36
N GLY A 28 29.96 -25.02 -16.08
CA GLY A 28 30.00 -23.57 -16.22
C GLY A 28 28.75 -23.02 -16.92
N VAL A 29 28.31 -23.66 -18.00
CA VAL A 29 27.06 -23.31 -18.71
C VAL A 29 25.84 -23.50 -17.81
N ALA A 30 25.74 -24.61 -17.09
CA ALA A 30 24.65 -24.85 -16.14
C ALA A 30 24.63 -23.82 -15.01
N PHE A 31 25.80 -23.44 -14.48
CA PHE A 31 25.93 -22.40 -13.47
C PHE A 31 25.50 -21.01 -13.99
N LEU A 32 25.90 -20.67 -15.22
CA LEU A 32 25.44 -19.45 -15.88
C LEU A 32 23.93 -19.44 -16.07
N PHE A 33 23.33 -20.55 -16.51
CA PHE A 33 21.87 -20.68 -16.60
C PHE A 33 21.19 -20.59 -15.24
N HIS A 34 21.80 -21.11 -14.17
CA HIS A 34 21.26 -20.99 -12.82
C HIS A 34 21.29 -19.54 -12.31
N ILE A 35 22.39 -18.82 -12.53
CA ILE A 35 22.47 -17.40 -12.21
C ILE A 35 21.47 -16.61 -13.06
N ILE A 36 21.52 -16.73 -14.39
CA ILE A 36 20.61 -16.00 -15.28
C ILE A 36 19.15 -16.33 -15.00
N GLY A 37 18.83 -17.61 -14.75
CA GLY A 37 17.49 -18.05 -14.35
C GLY A 37 17.05 -17.46 -13.01
N GLY A 38 17.97 -17.36 -12.04
CA GLY A 38 17.75 -16.67 -10.77
C GLY A 38 17.46 -15.18 -10.96
N TRP A 39 18.20 -14.49 -11.85
CA TRP A 39 17.96 -13.08 -12.18
C TRP A 39 16.64 -12.86 -12.93
N ILE A 40 16.30 -13.72 -13.89
CA ILE A 40 15.03 -13.66 -14.62
C ILE A 40 13.84 -13.93 -13.67
N ALA A 41 13.98 -14.88 -12.74
CA ALA A 41 12.99 -15.12 -11.69
C ALA A 41 12.89 -13.96 -10.69
N TYR A 42 13.99 -13.24 -10.41
CA TYR A 42 14.00 -12.05 -9.56
C TYR A 42 13.40 -10.81 -10.25
N THR A 43 13.54 -10.69 -11.57
CA THR A 43 12.86 -9.65 -12.38
C THR A 43 11.43 -10.04 -12.75
N GLY A 44 11.10 -11.33 -12.67
CA GLY A 44 9.77 -11.89 -12.72
C GLY A 44 9.09 -11.83 -11.37
N ASP A 45 9.31 -10.77 -10.59
CA ASP A 45 8.41 -10.41 -9.50
C ASP A 45 7.05 -10.22 -10.17
N SER A 46 6.19 -11.23 -10.08
CA SER A 46 4.80 -11.13 -10.45
C SER A 46 4.30 -9.90 -9.72
N SER A 47 4.16 -8.78 -10.43
CA SER A 47 3.94 -7.50 -9.76
C SER A 47 2.79 -7.72 -8.79
N ARG A 48 2.97 -7.34 -7.51
CA ARG A 48 1.88 -7.42 -6.52
C ARG A 48 0.62 -6.70 -7.03
N TRP A 49 0.80 -5.81 -7.99
CA TRP A 49 -0.23 -5.15 -8.77
C TRP A 49 -0.77 -5.96 -9.95
N SER A 50 -2.07 -5.87 -10.21
CA SER A 50 -2.70 -6.32 -11.45
C SER A 50 -2.93 -5.12 -12.38
N GLY A 51 -2.64 -5.27 -13.68
CA GLY A 51 -3.06 -4.29 -14.69
C GLY A 51 -4.45 -4.54 -15.27
N SER A 52 -5.12 -5.64 -14.88
CA SER A 52 -6.45 -6.00 -15.39
C SER A 52 -7.55 -5.20 -14.71
N ALA A 53 -8.37 -4.50 -15.49
CA ALA A 53 -9.56 -3.82 -15.00
C ALA A 53 -10.81 -4.73 -14.94
N GLU A 54 -10.62 -6.05 -15.13
CA GLU A 54 -11.71 -7.02 -14.99
C GLU A 54 -12.26 -7.01 -13.56
N THR A 55 -13.59 -6.94 -13.46
CA THR A 55 -14.29 -6.93 -12.18
C THR A 55 -14.32 -8.33 -11.58
N ILE A 56 -13.96 -8.43 -10.31
CA ILE A 56 -13.99 -9.66 -9.53
C ILE A 56 -15.08 -9.52 -8.46
N SER A 57 -16.00 -10.48 -8.40
CA SER A 57 -16.99 -10.59 -7.32
C SER A 57 -16.35 -11.21 -6.08
N LEU A 58 -16.50 -10.57 -4.93
CA LEU A 58 -15.95 -10.94 -3.63
C LEU A 58 -17.05 -10.87 -2.57
N GLU A 59 -16.97 -11.68 -1.53
CA GLU A 59 -17.86 -11.62 -0.37
C GLU A 59 -17.11 -10.97 0.80
N LEU A 60 -17.60 -9.84 1.32
CA LEU A 60 -17.06 -9.15 2.49
C LEU A 60 -18.19 -8.95 3.51
N ALA A 61 -18.04 -9.53 4.70
CA ALA A 61 -19.17 -9.68 5.64
C ALA A 61 -20.38 -10.33 4.94
N ASN A 62 -21.56 -9.71 5.00
CA ASN A 62 -22.77 -10.12 4.28
C ASN A 62 -23.00 -9.33 2.98
N THR A 63 -21.96 -8.70 2.42
CA THR A 63 -22.03 -7.87 1.20
C THR A 63 -21.21 -8.47 0.06
N THR A 64 -21.85 -8.69 -1.09
CA THR A 64 -21.15 -9.00 -2.34
C THR A 64 -20.61 -7.72 -2.96
N LEU A 65 -19.29 -7.64 -3.15
CA LEU A 65 -18.60 -6.52 -3.78
C LEU A 65 -18.08 -6.92 -5.16
N ASN A 66 -18.25 -6.04 -6.15
CA ASN A 66 -17.75 -6.21 -7.51
C ASN A 66 -16.64 -5.20 -7.77
N VAL A 67 -15.38 -5.64 -7.67
CA VAL A 67 -14.22 -4.74 -7.65
C VAL A 67 -13.27 -5.02 -8.82
N PRO A 68 -12.87 -4.00 -9.60
CA PRO A 68 -11.80 -4.13 -10.60
C PRO A 68 -10.50 -4.69 -10.00
N ALA A 69 -9.94 -5.72 -10.65
CA ALA A 69 -8.77 -6.42 -10.14
C ALA A 69 -7.54 -5.50 -9.98
N ASN A 70 -7.41 -4.46 -10.79
CA ASN A 70 -6.32 -3.49 -10.73
C ASN A 70 -6.40 -2.52 -9.55
N LEU A 71 -7.51 -2.48 -8.83
CA LEU A 71 -7.61 -1.75 -7.55
C LEU A 71 -7.13 -2.63 -6.38
N ILE A 72 -7.23 -3.95 -6.47
CA ILE A 72 -6.93 -4.88 -5.38
C ILE A 72 -5.42 -5.04 -5.20
N ARG A 73 -4.91 -4.64 -4.03
CA ARG A 73 -3.47 -4.57 -3.73
C ARG A 73 -2.81 -5.92 -3.55
N HIS A 74 -3.56 -6.89 -3.01
CA HIS A 74 -3.03 -8.17 -2.59
C HIS A 74 -3.48 -9.28 -3.55
N PRO A 75 -2.56 -10.01 -4.21
CA PRO A 75 -2.91 -11.10 -5.12
C PRO A 75 -3.85 -12.15 -4.51
N GLU A 76 -3.69 -12.45 -3.23
CA GLU A 76 -4.51 -13.39 -2.48
C GLU A 76 -5.97 -12.96 -2.32
N GLN A 77 -6.26 -11.65 -2.41
CA GLN A 77 -7.61 -11.06 -2.39
C GLN A 77 -8.26 -11.01 -3.80
N ARG A 78 -7.55 -11.40 -4.87
CA ARG A 78 -8.04 -11.37 -6.27
C ARG A 78 -8.62 -12.71 -6.73
N LYS A 79 -9.39 -13.37 -5.87
CA LYS A 79 -9.99 -14.67 -6.14
C LYS A 79 -11.50 -14.52 -6.27
N PRO A 80 -12.10 -14.76 -7.45
CA PRO A 80 -13.55 -14.71 -7.61
C PRO A 80 -14.28 -15.58 -6.58
N GLY A 81 -15.32 -15.03 -5.95
CA GLY A 81 -16.13 -15.69 -4.92
C GLY A 81 -15.41 -15.88 -3.58
N ALA A 82 -14.23 -15.31 -3.38
CA ALA A 82 -13.55 -15.39 -2.08
C ALA A 82 -14.34 -14.63 -1.02
N ARG A 83 -14.49 -15.28 0.14
CA ARG A 83 -14.97 -14.64 1.36
C ARG A 83 -13.78 -14.06 2.12
N LEU A 84 -13.85 -12.77 2.39
CA LEU A 84 -12.81 -11.98 3.04
C LEU A 84 -13.41 -11.30 4.27
N ASP A 85 -12.58 -11.05 5.28
CA ASP A 85 -12.92 -10.14 6.40
C ASP A 85 -12.34 -8.75 6.16
N ARG A 86 -11.44 -8.62 5.19
CA ARG A 86 -10.74 -7.39 4.83
C ARG A 86 -10.38 -7.40 3.34
N LEU A 87 -10.60 -6.27 2.69
CA LEU A 87 -10.22 -6.01 1.31
C LEU A 87 -9.36 -4.74 1.23
N ASP A 88 -8.15 -4.86 0.69
CA ASP A 88 -7.23 -3.72 0.55
C ASP A 88 -7.10 -3.29 -0.91
N LEU A 89 -7.41 -2.03 -1.13
CA LEU A 89 -7.46 -1.37 -2.42
C LEU A 89 -6.45 -0.23 -2.48
N ALA A 90 -6.04 0.13 -3.68
CA ALA A 90 -5.30 1.36 -3.95
C ALA A 90 -5.77 2.01 -5.26
N MET A 91 -5.86 3.32 -5.24
CA MET A 91 -6.26 4.14 -6.39
C MET A 91 -5.41 5.39 -6.48
N LEU A 92 -5.38 6.02 -7.64
CA LEU A 92 -4.77 7.32 -7.83
C LEU A 92 -5.75 8.45 -7.52
N TRP A 93 -5.27 9.50 -6.88
CA TRP A 93 -5.94 10.78 -6.76
C TRP A 93 -5.43 11.75 -7.84
N PRO A 94 -6.31 12.51 -8.53
CA PRO A 94 -7.77 12.55 -8.41
C PRO A 94 -8.51 11.57 -9.35
N SER A 95 -7.82 10.81 -10.19
CA SER A 95 -8.46 10.04 -11.27
C SER A 95 -9.29 8.85 -10.81
N GLY A 96 -9.06 8.32 -9.61
CA GLY A 96 -9.64 7.10 -9.04
C GLY A 96 -9.30 5.82 -9.77
N GLU A 97 -8.29 5.85 -10.63
CA GLU A 97 -7.85 4.69 -11.40
C GLU A 97 -7.01 3.74 -10.55
N GLY A 98 -7.19 2.44 -10.80
CA GLY A 98 -6.30 1.40 -10.26
C GLY A 98 -4.97 1.34 -11.00
N TYR A 99 -4.17 0.33 -10.68
CA TYR A 99 -2.86 0.15 -11.26
C TYR A 99 -2.91 -0.05 -12.78
N SER A 100 -1.94 0.52 -13.46
CA SER A 100 -1.59 0.22 -14.85
C SER A 100 -0.08 0.32 -15.03
N ALA A 101 0.46 -0.28 -16.09
CA ALA A 101 1.89 -0.16 -16.40
C ALA A 101 2.30 1.31 -16.64
N ALA A 102 1.43 2.12 -17.22
CA ALA A 102 1.67 3.56 -17.44
C ALA A 102 1.74 4.35 -16.13
N ALA A 103 0.97 3.93 -15.11
CA ALA A 103 0.92 4.55 -13.79
C ALA A 103 1.88 3.94 -12.77
N ALA A 104 2.73 2.98 -13.16
CA ALA A 104 3.56 2.23 -12.21
C ALA A 104 4.46 3.13 -11.34
N ARG A 105 4.98 4.22 -11.90
CA ARG A 105 5.79 5.21 -11.17
C ARG A 105 5.00 5.87 -10.04
N ASP A 106 3.75 6.23 -10.29
CA ASP A 106 2.90 6.89 -9.30
C ASP A 106 2.54 5.92 -8.17
N PHE A 107 2.23 4.66 -8.49
CA PHE A 107 2.01 3.60 -7.50
C PHE A 107 3.26 3.26 -6.66
N SER A 108 4.46 3.50 -7.20
CA SER A 108 5.72 3.33 -6.47
C SER A 108 6.13 4.57 -5.65
N ASN A 109 5.42 5.70 -5.79
CA ASN A 109 5.78 6.94 -5.14
C ASN A 109 5.48 6.90 -3.63
N THR A 110 6.52 6.94 -2.81
CA THR A 110 6.44 6.94 -1.35
C THR A 110 6.55 8.33 -0.72
N GLY A 111 6.69 9.39 -1.52
CA GLY A 111 6.85 10.77 -1.04
C GLY A 111 5.56 11.43 -0.55
N ASP A 112 5.72 12.62 0.03
CA ASP A 112 4.66 13.44 0.63
C ASP A 112 3.56 13.89 -0.33
N THR A 113 3.84 13.89 -1.64
CA THR A 113 2.88 14.29 -2.67
C THR A 113 2.38 13.10 -3.48
N SER A 114 2.63 11.87 -3.01
CA SER A 114 2.15 10.67 -3.70
C SER A 114 0.64 10.76 -3.96
N PRO A 115 0.19 10.49 -5.19
CA PRO A 115 -1.23 10.48 -5.51
C PRO A 115 -1.94 9.20 -5.03
N VAL A 116 -1.21 8.22 -4.49
CA VAL A 116 -1.81 6.94 -4.10
C VAL A 116 -2.66 7.10 -2.84
N ILE A 117 -3.93 6.74 -2.95
CA ILE A 117 -4.85 6.58 -1.83
C ILE A 117 -4.96 5.09 -1.54
N LEU A 118 -4.72 4.71 -0.29
CA LEU A 118 -4.93 3.35 0.17
C LEU A 118 -6.31 3.28 0.81
N VAL A 119 -7.10 2.30 0.41
CA VAL A 119 -8.47 2.12 0.89
C VAL A 119 -8.60 0.70 1.43
N THR A 120 -9.15 0.55 2.63
CA THR A 120 -9.40 -0.73 3.27
C THR A 120 -10.89 -0.80 3.59
N LEU A 121 -11.56 -1.84 3.12
CA LEU A 121 -12.88 -2.23 3.59
C LEU A 121 -12.70 -3.40 4.55
N GLN A 122 -13.32 -3.32 5.72
CA GLN A 122 -13.20 -4.33 6.77
C GLN A 122 -14.59 -4.68 7.32
N ALA A 123 -14.83 -5.96 7.53
CA ALA A 123 -15.98 -6.45 8.29
C ALA A 123 -15.80 -6.10 9.78
N ASP A 124 -16.52 -5.11 10.27
CA ASP A 124 -16.46 -4.62 11.64
C ASP A 124 -17.75 -3.85 12.01
N ASP A 125 -18.50 -4.39 12.96
CA ASP A 125 -19.75 -3.81 13.48
C ASP A 125 -19.58 -3.14 14.85
N GLN A 126 -18.39 -3.22 15.47
CA GLN A 126 -18.15 -2.74 16.84
C GLN A 126 -17.32 -1.45 16.88
N SER A 127 -16.32 -1.32 16.01
CA SER A 127 -15.33 -0.25 16.08
C SER A 127 -15.91 1.08 15.62
N MET A 128 -15.60 2.15 16.33
CA MET A 128 -16.11 3.48 16.01
C MET A 128 -15.44 4.09 14.77
N ASP A 129 -16.19 4.87 14.00
CA ASP A 129 -15.63 5.65 12.90
C ASP A 129 -14.82 6.86 13.39
N THR A 130 -14.18 7.61 12.49
CA THR A 130 -13.31 8.72 12.91
C THR A 130 -14.07 9.92 13.47
N ASP A 131 -15.29 10.17 13.00
CA ASP A 131 -16.12 11.27 13.50
C ASP A 131 -16.62 10.96 14.92
N GLU A 132 -17.07 9.73 15.15
CA GLU A 132 -17.47 9.22 16.45
C GLU A 132 -16.29 9.23 17.42
N ARG A 133 -15.13 8.70 16.99
CA ARG A 133 -13.90 8.68 17.81
C ARG A 133 -13.46 10.10 18.13
N PHE A 134 -13.57 11.01 17.18
CA PHE A 134 -13.27 12.42 17.43
C PHE A 134 -14.19 13.01 18.49
N ALA A 135 -15.50 12.82 18.34
CA ALA A 135 -16.50 13.37 19.24
C ALA A 135 -16.39 12.83 20.68
N ARG A 136 -16.11 11.53 20.86
CA ARG A 136 -16.11 10.89 22.18
C ARG A 136 -14.75 10.74 22.84
N VAL A 137 -13.68 10.61 22.05
CA VAL A 137 -12.35 10.24 22.55
C VAL A 137 -11.31 11.29 22.20
N LEU A 138 -11.07 11.59 20.92
CA LEU A 138 -9.87 12.35 20.53
C LEU A 138 -9.90 13.79 21.03
N ARG A 139 -11.07 14.41 21.19
CA ARG A 139 -11.19 15.76 21.77
C ARG A 139 -10.61 15.86 23.18
N SER A 140 -10.71 14.81 24.01
CA SER A 140 -10.15 14.84 25.36
C SER A 140 -8.63 14.70 25.38
N LEU A 141 -8.02 14.29 24.26
CA LEU A 141 -6.58 14.16 24.08
C LEU A 141 -5.94 15.43 23.49
N ALA A 142 -6.70 16.52 23.36
CA ALA A 142 -6.21 17.78 22.82
C ALA A 142 -5.00 18.30 23.61
N ALA A 143 -3.92 18.62 22.92
CA ALA A 143 -2.71 19.23 23.49
C ALA A 143 -2.73 20.77 23.43
N GLY A 144 -3.78 21.37 22.87
CA GLY A 144 -3.91 22.80 22.70
C GLY A 144 -5.19 23.18 21.96
N GLU A 145 -5.32 24.46 21.63
CA GLU A 145 -6.44 24.95 20.83
C GLU A 145 -6.35 24.50 19.37
N ALA A 146 -7.51 24.37 18.72
CA ALA A 146 -7.56 24.06 17.30
C ALA A 146 -7.10 25.27 16.47
N LEU A 147 -6.23 25.02 15.49
CA LEU A 147 -5.68 26.04 14.59
C LEU A 147 -6.41 26.00 13.24
N PRO A 148 -6.49 27.12 12.50
CA PRO A 148 -6.97 27.09 11.12
C PRO A 148 -6.13 26.15 10.24
N GLY A 149 -6.79 25.34 9.43
CA GLY A 149 -6.21 24.37 8.52
C GLY A 149 -6.66 24.55 7.06
N PRO A 150 -6.12 23.74 6.14
CA PRO A 150 -6.49 23.78 4.73
C PRO A 150 -7.93 23.31 4.51
N GLY A 151 -8.54 23.70 3.39
CA GLY A 151 -9.89 23.26 3.02
C GLY A 151 -10.99 23.69 4.01
N GLY A 152 -10.76 24.74 4.79
CA GLY A 152 -11.70 25.23 5.81
C GLY A 152 -11.76 24.35 7.08
N LEU A 153 -10.82 23.41 7.25
CA LEU A 153 -10.76 22.56 8.43
C LEU A 153 -10.11 23.30 9.61
N SER A 154 -10.40 22.82 10.82
CA SER A 154 -9.66 23.14 12.04
C SER A 154 -8.73 21.97 12.38
N LEU A 155 -7.50 22.26 12.82
CA LEU A 155 -6.48 21.30 13.17
C LEU A 155 -6.35 21.26 14.70
N LEU A 156 -6.86 20.21 15.33
CA LEU A 156 -6.75 20.01 16.77
C LEU A 156 -5.49 19.19 17.09
N PRO A 157 -4.44 19.78 17.68
CA PRO A 157 -3.24 19.03 18.05
C PRO A 157 -3.57 18.01 19.14
N LEU A 158 -3.04 16.79 19.01
CA LEU A 158 -3.20 15.72 19.99
C LEU A 158 -1.95 15.55 20.84
N SER A 159 -2.14 15.12 22.07
CA SER A 159 -1.05 14.69 22.96
C SER A 159 -0.48 13.38 22.42
N GLY A 160 0.77 13.39 21.97
CA GLY A 160 1.44 12.23 21.38
C GLY A 160 2.95 12.24 21.65
N ASP A 161 3.64 11.22 21.13
CA ASP A 161 5.10 11.17 21.18
C ASP A 161 5.71 12.20 20.23
N GLY A 162 6.02 13.38 20.77
CA GLY A 162 6.66 14.47 20.02
C GLY A 162 8.05 14.11 19.46
N THR A 163 8.66 13.01 19.91
CA THR A 163 9.93 12.52 19.32
C THR A 163 9.70 11.77 18.01
N ALA A 164 8.55 11.13 17.85
CA ALA A 164 8.15 10.45 16.63
C ALA A 164 7.60 11.42 15.56
N GLY A 165 6.87 12.44 15.97
CA GLY A 165 6.27 13.41 15.06
C GLY A 165 5.15 14.24 15.69
N THR A 166 4.35 14.87 14.84
CA THR A 166 3.19 15.68 15.24
C THR A 166 1.89 14.95 14.86
N ASP A 167 1.00 14.78 15.83
CA ASP A 167 -0.30 14.14 15.67
C ASP A 167 -1.40 15.17 15.88
N PHE A 168 -2.40 15.17 15.01
CA PHE A 168 -3.52 16.11 15.08
C PHE A 168 -4.75 15.54 14.37
N VAL A 169 -5.93 16.06 14.70
CA VAL A 169 -7.17 15.78 13.96
C VAL A 169 -7.54 17.00 13.13
N ALA A 170 -7.64 16.81 11.81
CA ALA A 170 -8.24 17.80 10.93
C ALA A 170 -9.75 17.56 10.90
N HIS A 171 -10.55 18.55 11.27
CA HIS A 171 -12.00 18.40 11.40
C HIS A 171 -12.79 19.63 10.97
N THR A 172 -14.07 19.44 10.62
CA THR A 172 -14.99 20.56 10.40
C THR A 172 -15.36 21.21 11.72
N THR A 173 -15.49 22.54 11.72
CA THR A 173 -15.95 23.27 12.91
C THR A 173 -17.41 22.94 13.21
N THR A 174 -17.76 22.85 14.50
CA THR A 174 -19.15 22.65 14.93
C THR A 174 -20.04 23.75 14.37
N GLY A 175 -21.12 23.38 13.66
CA GLY A 175 -22.05 24.33 13.04
C GLY A 175 -21.64 24.83 11.66
N ALA A 176 -20.52 24.36 11.10
CA ALA A 176 -20.21 24.57 9.69
C ALA A 176 -21.30 23.94 8.80
N SER A 177 -21.64 24.62 7.69
CA SER A 177 -22.55 24.07 6.70
C SER A 177 -21.88 22.91 5.95
N GLY A 178 -22.39 21.69 6.09
CA GLY A 178 -21.88 20.51 5.37
C GLY A 178 -21.86 19.25 6.24
N PRO A 179 -21.42 18.12 5.66
CA PRO A 179 -21.24 16.89 6.42
C PRO A 179 -20.14 17.06 7.47
N ALA A 180 -20.29 16.35 8.59
CA ALA A 180 -19.22 16.25 9.58
C ALA A 180 -18.02 15.54 8.94
N TYR A 181 -16.83 16.02 9.25
CA TYR A 181 -15.59 15.40 8.81
C TYR A 181 -14.54 15.51 9.91
N ALA A 182 -13.81 14.41 10.11
CA ALA A 182 -12.63 14.29 10.91
C ALA A 182 -11.67 13.27 10.26
N ALA A 183 -10.41 13.63 10.16
CA ALA A 183 -9.31 12.75 9.77
C ALA A 183 -8.17 12.92 10.75
N ARG A 184 -7.58 11.81 11.21
CA ARG A 184 -6.38 11.86 12.04
C ARG A 184 -5.17 11.93 11.12
N CYS A 185 -4.30 12.90 11.35
CA CYS A 185 -3.12 13.12 10.55
C CYS A 185 -1.87 13.04 11.43
N PHE A 186 -0.81 12.49 10.84
CA PHE A 186 0.48 12.36 11.47
C PHE A 186 1.57 12.88 10.54
N THR A 187 2.36 13.81 11.04
CA THR A 187 3.55 14.36 10.39
C THR A 187 4.79 13.79 11.09
N PRO A 188 5.51 12.83 10.49
CA PRO A 188 6.72 12.28 11.08
C PRO A 188 7.79 13.35 11.29
N ARG A 189 8.63 13.17 12.33
CA ARG A 189 9.81 14.02 12.53
C ARG A 189 10.91 13.74 11.52
N ASP A 190 11.05 12.46 11.14
CA ASP A 190 11.97 12.04 10.08
C ASP A 190 11.39 12.42 8.71
N LYS A 191 12.08 13.32 8.00
CA LYS A 191 11.66 13.81 6.68
C LYS A 191 11.75 12.75 5.57
N ALA A 192 12.38 11.60 5.83
CA ALA A 192 12.34 10.46 4.91
C ALA A 192 10.96 9.75 4.93
N LEU A 193 10.17 9.95 5.98
CA LEU A 193 8.84 9.38 6.13
C LEU A 193 7.78 10.41 5.76
N ALA A 194 6.87 10.00 4.88
CA ALA A 194 5.85 10.91 4.40
C ALA A 194 4.67 11.08 5.39
N ALA A 195 4.15 12.30 5.45
CA ALA A 195 3.04 12.69 6.30
C ALA A 195 1.69 12.21 5.73
N ASN A 196 0.86 11.62 6.58
CA ASN A 196 -0.40 10.98 6.15
C ASN A 196 -1.56 11.42 7.01
N CYS A 197 -2.73 11.39 6.39
CA CYS A 197 -4.01 11.46 7.06
C CYS A 197 -4.76 10.16 6.83
N GLU A 198 -5.55 9.77 7.81
CA GLU A 198 -6.40 8.58 7.78
C GLU A 198 -7.79 8.94 8.29
N ARG A 199 -8.80 8.41 7.62
CA ARG A 199 -10.19 8.52 8.02
C ARG A 199 -10.87 7.17 7.85
N THR A 200 -11.59 6.80 8.89
CA THR A 200 -12.49 5.65 8.94
C THR A 200 -13.93 6.15 8.93
N VAL A 201 -14.77 5.54 8.11
CA VAL A 201 -16.21 5.83 7.93
C VAL A 201 -16.97 4.50 8.03
N ARG A 202 -18.08 4.49 8.75
CA ARG A 202 -18.98 3.33 8.76
C ARG A 202 -19.82 3.30 7.50
N LEU A 203 -19.92 2.13 6.89
CA LEU A 203 -20.74 1.84 5.73
C LEU A 203 -21.79 0.79 6.11
N GLY A 204 -23.06 1.18 6.19
CA GLY A 204 -24.11 0.30 6.73
C GLY A 204 -23.83 -0.17 8.17
N GLU A 205 -24.21 -1.40 8.50
CA GLU A 205 -24.08 -1.92 9.88
C GLU A 205 -22.77 -2.68 10.13
N GLU A 206 -22.24 -3.35 9.12
CA GLU A 206 -21.17 -4.37 9.29
C GLU A 206 -19.82 -3.99 8.67
N LEU A 207 -19.71 -2.82 8.00
CA LEU A 207 -18.49 -2.45 7.28
C LEU A 207 -17.89 -1.15 7.78
N LEU A 208 -16.56 -1.15 7.88
CA LEU A 208 -15.74 0.05 8.03
C LEU A 208 -14.89 0.27 6.78
N LEU A 209 -14.99 1.47 6.23
CA LEU A 209 -14.13 2.01 5.20
C LEU A 209 -13.04 2.84 5.86
N THR A 210 -11.78 2.44 5.75
CA THR A 210 -10.63 3.26 6.14
C THR A 210 -9.86 3.68 4.91
N TYR A 211 -9.63 4.97 4.73
CA TYR A 211 -8.77 5.47 3.67
C TYR A 211 -7.62 6.30 4.23
N ARG A 212 -6.43 6.07 3.66
CA ARG A 212 -5.20 6.76 4.01
C ARG A 212 -4.65 7.48 2.79
N PHE A 213 -4.28 8.73 2.98
CA PHE A 213 -3.83 9.63 1.94
C PHE A 213 -2.72 10.54 2.47
N ARG A 214 -1.98 11.16 1.56
CA ARG A 214 -0.95 12.12 1.96
C ARG A 214 -1.57 13.40 2.50
N GLN A 215 -0.94 13.98 3.52
CA GLN A 215 -1.39 15.25 4.10
C GLN A 215 -1.46 16.38 3.06
N ALA A 216 -0.65 16.31 1.98
CA ALA A 216 -0.68 17.25 0.87
C ALA A 216 -2.07 17.37 0.19
N HIS A 217 -2.90 16.32 0.24
CA HIS A 217 -4.25 16.32 -0.37
C HIS A 217 -5.35 16.73 0.61
N LEU A 218 -5.02 17.14 1.83
CA LEU A 218 -6.00 17.51 2.87
C LEU A 218 -6.83 18.75 2.49
N ALA A 219 -6.30 19.64 1.65
CA ALA A 219 -7.06 20.78 1.15
C ALA A 219 -8.28 20.37 0.31
N ASP A 220 -8.22 19.21 -0.34
CA ASP A 220 -9.25 18.67 -1.23
C ASP A 220 -10.16 17.64 -0.54
N TRP A 221 -10.20 17.64 0.80
CA TRP A 221 -10.86 16.59 1.59
C TRP A 221 -12.30 16.32 1.17
N GLN A 222 -13.07 17.35 0.80
CA GLN A 222 -14.46 17.20 0.36
C GLN A 222 -14.57 16.38 -0.92
N ALA A 223 -13.73 16.69 -1.90
CA ALA A 223 -13.70 16.00 -3.17
C ALA A 223 -13.15 14.58 -3.01
N LEU A 224 -12.16 14.39 -2.13
CA LEU A 224 -11.58 13.10 -1.81
C LEU A 224 -12.59 12.17 -1.12
N ASP A 225 -13.27 12.65 -0.07
CA ASP A 225 -14.27 11.88 0.68
C ASP A 225 -15.46 11.50 -0.20
N ALA A 226 -15.97 12.44 -1.00
CA ALA A 226 -17.04 12.17 -1.98
C ALA A 226 -16.60 11.15 -3.05
N ARG A 227 -15.36 11.24 -3.53
CA ARG A 227 -14.84 10.34 -4.56
C ARG A 227 -14.69 8.91 -4.04
N ILE A 228 -14.17 8.74 -2.83
CA ILE A 228 -13.99 7.42 -2.23
C ILE A 228 -15.34 6.79 -1.92
N SER A 229 -16.27 7.56 -1.35
CA SER A 229 -17.65 7.11 -1.09
C SER A 229 -18.33 6.65 -2.39
N ALA A 230 -18.27 7.46 -3.45
CA ALA A 230 -18.82 7.09 -4.75
C ALA A 230 -18.16 5.83 -5.34
N LEU A 231 -16.84 5.68 -5.17
CA LEU A 231 -16.10 4.52 -5.66
C LEU A 231 -16.56 3.24 -4.96
N VAL A 232 -16.61 3.21 -3.64
CA VAL A 232 -17.00 1.99 -2.91
C VAL A 232 -18.48 1.63 -3.12
N THR A 233 -19.36 2.63 -3.22
CA THR A 233 -20.77 2.40 -3.58
C THR A 233 -20.88 1.80 -4.98
N SER A 234 -20.02 2.20 -5.93
CA SER A 234 -20.02 1.61 -7.28
C SER A 234 -19.66 0.12 -7.30
N PHE A 235 -19.03 -0.39 -6.25
CA PHE A 235 -18.74 -1.82 -6.07
C PHE A 235 -19.88 -2.59 -5.42
N GLY A 236 -20.90 -1.90 -4.87
CA GLY A 236 -22.00 -2.50 -4.13
C GLY A 236 -21.88 -2.38 -2.61
N ALA A 237 -20.94 -1.58 -2.08
CA ALA A 237 -20.91 -1.29 -0.65
C ALA A 237 -22.13 -0.45 -0.24
N PRO A 238 -22.75 -0.72 0.93
CA PRO A 238 -23.83 0.10 1.48
C PRO A 238 -23.32 1.49 1.87
N LEU A 239 -24.22 2.47 1.91
CA LEU A 239 -24.00 3.77 2.55
C LEU A 239 -24.62 3.75 3.94
#